data_AF-A0A8B7BKN1-F1
#
_entry.id   AF-A0A8B7BKN1-F1
#
_cell.length_a   1.000
_cell.length_b   1.000
_cell.length_c   1.000
_cell.angle_alpha   90.00
_cell.angle_beta   90.00
_cell.angle_gamma   90.00
#
_symmetry.space_group_name_H-M   'P 1'
#
loop_
_entity.id
_entity.type
_entity.pdbx_description
1 polymer ?
#
loop_
_entity_poly.entity_id
_entity_poly.type
_entity_poly.pdbx_seq_one_letter_code
_entity_poly.pdbx_strand_id
1 'polypeptide(L)'
;MLPADRAEFRNSSLEEIVDGTYRNTVRHIHEVDTLIFIAQGCQEETRRLSRQLEPARKRVAELEAALAEAEARREATEAGRLAIIEELEEERAAHSLAKSVLRASEVRLAETQSEVAGLKYEGGVLRLKVEQLEARKRRALERAEHAVDFFKDSDEFRDMLEEETMDGFLRGFDNFRRHMARFCPQLDLSMIRPRMRLGTDSDDDVPAALASEEESAEAEADVAAPAVTEAPPREITEDAPEPPAEVTAADPEPVSAEGPQVIAIDDLEGDADATAAP
;
A
#
# COMPACT_ATOMS: atom_id res chain seq x y z
N MET A 1 30.89 98.13 -67.80
CA MET A 1 32.02 97.83 -68.69
C MET A 1 33.31 98.14 -67.96
N LEU A 2 34.04 97.09 -67.59
CA LEU A 2 35.29 97.16 -66.85
C LEU A 2 36.41 97.72 -67.76
N PRO A 3 37.52 98.25 -67.19
CA PRO A 3 38.63 98.78 -67.98
C PRO A 3 39.29 97.75 -68.92
N ALA A 4 39.27 96.46 -68.57
CA ALA A 4 39.76 95.37 -69.41
C ALA A 4 38.91 95.20 -70.67
N ASP A 5 37.58 95.17 -70.51
CA ASP A 5 36.62 95.10 -71.62
C ASP A 5 36.84 96.25 -72.62
N ARG A 6 37.15 97.47 -72.14
CA ARG A 6 37.42 98.64 -73.01
C ARG A 6 38.66 98.49 -73.90
N ALA A 7 39.66 97.73 -73.47
CA ALA A 7 40.88 97.51 -74.24
C ALA A 7 40.65 96.49 -75.37
N GLU A 8 39.87 95.43 -75.11
CA GLU A 8 39.48 94.45 -76.14
C GLU A 8 38.65 95.09 -77.26
N PHE A 9 37.66 95.93 -76.92
CA PHE A 9 36.82 96.63 -77.92
C PHE A 9 37.57 97.60 -78.84
N ARG A 10 38.78 98.06 -78.47
CA ARG A 10 39.59 98.97 -79.31
C ARG A 10 40.48 98.23 -80.32
N ASN A 11 40.72 96.93 -80.09
CA ASN A 11 41.67 96.13 -80.87
C ASN A 11 40.99 95.13 -81.82
N SER A 12 39.67 94.97 -81.72
CA SER A 12 38.87 94.07 -82.56
C SER A 12 38.05 94.85 -83.60
N SER A 13 37.82 94.25 -84.76
CA SER A 13 36.90 94.82 -85.74
C SER A 13 35.43 94.66 -85.28
N LEU A 14 34.53 95.49 -85.80
CA LEU A 14 33.10 95.37 -85.50
C LEU A 14 32.55 93.99 -85.86
N GLU A 15 33.02 93.40 -86.97
CA GLU A 15 32.62 92.07 -87.44
C GLU A 15 33.05 90.97 -86.45
N GLU A 16 34.27 91.03 -85.91
CA GLU A 16 34.78 90.05 -84.93
C GLU A 16 33.99 90.08 -83.60
N ILE A 17 33.58 91.28 -83.17
CA ILE A 17 32.76 91.45 -81.96
C ILE A 17 31.36 90.85 -82.18
N VAL A 18 30.74 91.12 -83.34
CA VAL A 18 29.41 90.58 -83.68
C VAL A 18 29.47 89.06 -83.83
N ASP A 19 30.47 88.52 -84.52
CA ASP A 19 30.65 87.07 -84.67
C ASP A 19 30.96 86.37 -83.35
N GLY A 20 31.81 86.97 -82.51
CA GLY A 20 32.14 86.45 -81.18
C GLY A 20 30.93 86.41 -80.24
N THR A 21 30.14 87.49 -80.23
CA THR A 21 28.89 87.54 -79.45
C THR A 21 27.84 86.57 -80.00
N TYR A 22 27.73 86.43 -81.33
CA TYR A 22 26.86 85.44 -81.95
C TYR A 22 27.26 84.00 -81.60
N ARG A 23 28.54 83.63 -81.73
CA ARG A 23 29.01 82.27 -81.34
C ARG A 23 28.81 82.00 -79.85
N ASN A 24 29.04 83.00 -79.01
CA ASN A 24 28.84 82.88 -77.57
C ASN A 24 27.35 82.67 -77.20
N THR A 25 26.46 83.44 -77.82
CA THR A 25 25.01 83.28 -77.62
C THR A 25 24.50 81.93 -78.11
N VAL A 26 24.94 81.46 -79.28
CA VAL A 26 24.59 80.12 -79.78
C VAL A 26 25.06 79.02 -78.83
N ARG A 27 26.29 79.11 -78.32
CA ARG A 27 26.81 78.17 -77.32
C ARG A 27 25.96 78.16 -76.04
N HIS A 28 25.65 79.33 -75.49
CA HIS A 28 24.84 79.43 -74.29
C HIS A 28 23.41 78.93 -74.49
N ILE A 29 22.80 79.15 -75.65
CA ILE A 29 21.49 78.56 -75.99
C ILE A 29 21.58 77.04 -75.97
N HIS A 30 22.60 76.46 -76.61
CA HIS A 30 22.79 75.01 -76.62
C HIS A 30 23.04 74.41 -75.22
N GLU A 31 23.82 75.09 -74.38
CA GLU A 31 24.06 74.71 -72.99
C GLU A 31 22.74 74.71 -72.19
N VAL A 32 21.94 75.78 -72.34
CA VAL A 32 20.63 75.89 -71.67
C VAL A 32 19.68 74.80 -72.15
N ASP A 33 19.59 74.52 -73.45
CA ASP A 33 18.75 73.46 -73.99
C ASP A 33 19.14 72.08 -73.45
N THR A 34 20.46 71.81 -73.35
CA THR A 34 20.98 70.56 -72.79
C THR A 34 20.61 70.43 -71.31
N LEU A 35 20.74 71.50 -70.54
CA LEU A 35 20.34 71.50 -69.13
C LEU A 35 18.84 71.30 -68.96
N ILE A 36 18.01 71.89 -69.83
CA ILE A 36 16.56 71.68 -69.84
C ILE A 36 16.24 70.22 -70.13
N PHE A 37 16.87 69.61 -71.13
CA PHE A 37 16.67 68.20 -71.46
C PHE A 37 17.03 67.26 -70.30
N ILE A 38 18.18 67.49 -69.65
CA ILE A 38 18.61 66.70 -68.48
C ILE A 38 17.62 66.89 -67.32
N ALA A 39 17.22 68.13 -67.04
CA ALA A 39 16.27 68.43 -65.95
C ALA A 39 14.91 67.74 -66.16
N GLN A 40 14.42 67.69 -67.41
CA GLN A 40 13.21 66.96 -67.77
C GLN A 40 13.37 65.46 -67.52
N GLY A 41 14.49 64.85 -67.96
CA GLY A 41 14.78 63.44 -67.70
C GLY A 41 14.84 63.10 -66.21
N CYS A 42 15.52 63.93 -65.40
CA CYS A 42 15.56 63.76 -63.94
C CYS A 42 14.16 63.87 -63.29
N GLN A 43 13.31 64.79 -63.78
CA GLN A 43 11.96 64.96 -63.27
C GLN A 43 11.06 63.76 -63.59
N GLU A 44 11.19 63.19 -64.80
CA GLU A 44 10.46 61.99 -65.20
C GLU A 44 10.84 60.77 -64.38
N GLU A 45 12.14 60.53 -64.19
CA GLU A 45 12.61 59.42 -63.34
C GLU A 45 12.19 59.60 -61.88
N THR A 46 12.24 60.82 -61.35
CA THR A 46 11.76 61.11 -59.98
C THR A 46 10.27 60.79 -59.85
N ARG A 47 9.44 61.16 -60.84
CA ARG A 47 8.01 60.83 -60.86
C ARG A 47 7.78 59.32 -60.97
N ARG A 48 8.55 58.64 -61.82
CA ARG A 48 8.47 57.19 -62.00
C ARG A 48 8.79 56.45 -60.69
N LEU A 49 9.92 56.79 -60.05
CA LEU A 49 10.33 56.20 -58.78
C LEU A 49 9.32 56.52 -57.68
N SER A 50 8.83 57.76 -57.60
CA SER A 50 7.82 58.14 -56.60
C SER A 50 6.53 57.32 -56.73
N ARG A 51 6.08 57.04 -57.96
CA ARG A 51 4.91 56.18 -58.21
C ARG A 51 5.13 54.73 -57.78
N GLN A 52 6.36 54.23 -57.83
CA GLN A 52 6.71 52.86 -57.44
C GLN A 52 7.00 52.72 -55.94
N LEU A 53 7.52 53.79 -55.31
CA LEU A 53 7.95 53.79 -53.92
C LEU A 53 6.79 53.63 -52.94
N GLU A 54 5.67 54.32 -53.17
CA GLU A 54 4.53 54.26 -52.24
C GLU A 54 3.89 52.86 -52.16
N PRO A 55 3.60 52.17 -53.28
CA PRO A 55 3.19 50.76 -53.24
C PRO A 55 4.22 49.84 -52.57
N ALA A 56 5.51 50.04 -52.84
CA ALA A 56 6.57 49.23 -52.24
C ALA A 56 6.63 49.42 -50.71
N ARG A 57 6.52 50.66 -50.23
CA ARG A 57 6.46 50.97 -48.79
C ARG A 57 5.26 50.34 -48.11
N LYS A 58 4.08 50.44 -48.73
CA LYS A 58 2.87 49.77 -48.23
C LYS A 58 3.07 48.26 -48.13
N ARG A 59 3.68 47.66 -49.15
CA ARG A 59 3.94 46.23 -49.16
C ARG A 59 4.93 45.80 -48.08
N VAL A 60 5.97 46.57 -47.83
CA VAL A 60 6.91 46.32 -46.73
C VAL A 60 6.19 46.40 -45.39
N ALA A 61 5.39 47.43 -45.14
CA ALA A 61 4.63 47.57 -43.89
C ALA A 61 3.62 46.42 -43.68
N GLU A 62 2.95 45.94 -44.74
CA GLU A 62 2.08 44.77 -44.68
C GLU A 62 2.85 43.49 -44.31
N LEU A 63 4.04 43.30 -44.87
CA LEU A 63 4.89 42.14 -44.57
C LEU A 63 5.47 42.19 -43.16
N GLU A 64 5.87 43.37 -42.69
CA GLU A 64 6.31 43.57 -41.30
C GLU A 64 5.20 43.28 -40.30
N ALA A 65 3.97 43.73 -40.58
CA ALA A 65 2.80 43.42 -39.75
C ALA A 65 2.48 41.91 -39.76
N ALA A 66 2.53 41.26 -40.94
CA ALA A 66 2.32 39.83 -41.07
C ALA A 66 3.42 39.01 -40.36
N LEU A 67 4.67 39.46 -40.40
CA LEU A 67 5.78 38.83 -39.69
C LEU A 67 5.57 38.94 -38.18
N ALA A 68 5.25 40.14 -37.66
CA ALA A 68 5.00 40.34 -36.24
C ALA A 68 3.83 39.49 -35.73
N GLU A 69 2.76 39.36 -36.53
CA GLU A 69 1.64 38.48 -36.20
C GLU A 69 2.05 36.99 -36.20
N ALA A 70 2.85 36.56 -37.18
CA ALA A 70 3.33 35.18 -37.25
C ALA A 70 4.27 34.84 -36.08
N GLU A 71 5.14 35.77 -35.69
CA GLU A 71 6.02 35.62 -34.53
C GLU A 71 5.21 35.53 -33.23
N ALA A 72 4.24 36.41 -33.01
CA ALA A 72 3.37 36.34 -31.83
C ALA A 72 2.59 35.01 -31.76
N ARG A 73 2.10 34.50 -32.89
CA ARG A 73 1.45 33.19 -32.96
C ARG A 73 2.44 32.06 -32.63
N ARG A 74 3.67 32.12 -33.16
CA ARG A 74 4.71 31.13 -32.87
C ARG A 74 5.02 31.11 -31.38
N GLU A 75 5.27 32.27 -30.78
CA GLU A 75 5.55 32.42 -29.35
C GLU A 75 4.40 31.88 -28.48
N ALA A 76 3.15 32.19 -28.83
CA ALA A 76 1.99 31.64 -28.13
C ALA A 76 1.92 30.10 -28.22
N THR A 77 2.20 29.52 -29.40
CA THR A 77 2.23 28.06 -29.56
C THR A 77 3.42 27.41 -28.84
N GLU A 78 4.59 28.05 -28.83
CA GLU A 78 5.77 27.58 -28.12
C GLU A 78 5.54 27.61 -26.60
N ALA A 79 4.95 28.67 -26.07
CA ALA A 79 4.53 28.76 -24.68
C ALA A 79 3.52 27.67 -24.31
N GLY A 80 2.51 27.44 -25.17
CA GLY A 80 1.56 26.34 -24.97
C GLY A 80 2.22 24.96 -24.98
N ARG A 81 3.19 24.73 -25.86
CA ARG A 81 3.96 23.48 -25.89
C ARG A 81 4.79 23.30 -24.62
N LEU A 82 5.44 24.35 -24.13
CA LEU A 82 6.24 24.28 -22.90
C LEU A 82 5.37 23.96 -21.68
N ALA A 83 4.19 24.56 -21.57
CA ALA A 83 3.24 24.26 -20.50
C ALA A 83 2.80 22.78 -20.50
N ILE A 84 2.53 22.22 -21.68
CA ILE A 84 2.20 20.79 -21.81
C ILE A 84 3.38 19.89 -21.41
N ILE A 85 4.62 20.29 -21.72
CA ILE A 85 5.81 19.52 -21.33
C ILE A 85 5.96 19.50 -19.81
N GLU A 86 5.78 20.64 -19.15
CA GLU A 86 5.83 20.74 -17.68
C GLU A 86 4.77 19.84 -17.03
N GLU A 87 3.52 19.89 -17.49
CA GLU A 87 2.44 19.01 -17.00
C GLU A 87 2.78 17.52 -17.19
N LEU A 88 3.33 17.15 -18.34
CA LEU A 88 3.76 15.76 -18.59
C LEU A 88 4.93 15.32 -17.70
N GLU A 89 5.84 16.22 -17.34
CA GLU A 89 6.93 15.93 -16.42
C GLU A 89 6.41 15.71 -14.99
N GLU A 90 5.46 16.54 -14.53
CA GLU A 90 4.78 16.36 -13.26
C GLU A 90 4.01 15.03 -13.20
N GLU A 91 3.24 14.71 -14.24
CA GLU A 91 2.52 13.44 -14.33
C GLU A 91 3.47 12.23 -14.31
N ARG A 92 4.60 12.30 -15.02
CA ARG A 92 5.62 11.24 -14.99
C ARG A 92 6.22 11.06 -13.60
N ALA A 93 6.49 12.15 -12.89
CA ALA A 93 6.98 12.10 -11.53
C ALA A 93 5.94 11.47 -10.58
N ALA A 94 4.67 11.90 -10.68
CA ALA A 94 3.56 11.34 -9.90
C ALA A 94 3.35 9.84 -10.20
N HIS A 95 3.42 9.43 -11.47
CA HIS A 95 3.31 8.03 -11.86
C HIS A 95 4.48 7.20 -11.34
N SER A 96 5.71 7.72 -11.36
CA SER A 96 6.89 7.06 -10.78
C SER A 96 6.71 6.83 -9.27
N LEU A 97 6.21 7.84 -8.56
CA LEU A 97 5.89 7.73 -7.13
C LEU A 97 4.77 6.71 -6.86
N ALA A 98 3.67 6.77 -7.61
CA ALA A 98 2.58 5.81 -7.47
C ALA A 98 3.05 4.37 -7.70
N LYS A 99 3.92 4.16 -8.70
CA LYS A 99 4.51 2.86 -8.99
C LYS A 99 5.43 2.37 -7.86
N SER A 100 6.23 3.24 -7.26
CA SER A 100 7.10 2.86 -6.13
C SER A 100 6.29 2.51 -4.88
N VAL A 101 5.24 3.28 -4.58
CA VAL A 101 4.30 2.99 -3.48
C VAL A 101 3.59 1.66 -3.71
N LEU A 102 3.13 1.37 -4.94
CA LEU A 102 2.53 0.09 -5.28
C LEU A 102 3.51 -1.06 -5.01
N ARG A 103 4.75 -0.97 -5.50
CA ARG A 103 5.78 -1.99 -5.25
C ARG A 103 6.03 -2.20 -3.75
N ALA A 104 6.12 -1.12 -2.97
CA ALA A 104 6.29 -1.22 -1.53
C ALA A 104 5.06 -1.85 -0.83
N SER A 105 3.85 -1.63 -1.36
CA SER A 105 2.64 -2.29 -0.85
C SER A 105 2.58 -3.78 -1.22
N GLU A 106 3.04 -4.16 -2.42
CA GLU A 106 3.13 -5.56 -2.86
C GLU A 106 4.09 -6.37 -1.97
N VAL A 107 5.25 -5.79 -1.62
CA VAL A 107 6.21 -6.44 -0.72
C VAL A 107 5.61 -6.65 0.67
N ARG A 108 5.01 -5.62 1.27
CA ARG A 108 4.33 -5.72 2.57
C ARG A 108 3.19 -6.74 2.55
N LEU A 109 2.46 -6.82 1.45
CA LEU A 109 1.41 -7.83 1.28
C LEU A 109 2.00 -9.25 1.24
N ALA A 110 3.12 -9.46 0.54
CA ALA A 110 3.79 -10.76 0.51
C ALA A 110 4.32 -11.17 1.90
N GLU A 111 4.90 -10.23 2.65
CA GLU A 111 5.37 -10.45 4.03
C GLU A 111 4.21 -10.86 4.94
N THR A 112 3.14 -10.07 4.97
CA THR A 112 1.96 -10.38 5.80
C THR A 112 1.29 -11.70 5.40
N GLN A 113 1.25 -12.04 4.10
CA GLN A 113 0.76 -13.35 3.64
C GLN A 113 1.65 -14.50 4.14
N SER A 114 2.96 -14.31 4.16
CA SER A 114 3.92 -15.29 4.70
C SER A 114 3.71 -15.48 6.22
N GLU A 115 3.59 -14.39 6.98
CA GLU A 115 3.32 -14.43 8.42
C GLU A 115 2.01 -15.15 8.72
N VAL A 116 0.94 -14.84 7.98
CA VAL A 116 -0.36 -15.50 8.13
C VAL A 116 -0.26 -17.01 7.83
N ALA A 117 0.55 -17.40 6.84
CA ALA A 117 0.79 -18.82 6.56
C ALA A 117 1.51 -19.51 7.73
N GLY A 118 2.52 -18.86 8.32
CA GLY A 118 3.20 -19.33 9.53
C GLY A 118 2.26 -19.51 10.71
N LEU A 119 1.46 -18.49 11.03
CA LEU A 119 0.48 -18.53 12.13
C LEU A 119 -0.59 -19.61 11.92
N LYS A 120 -1.03 -19.85 10.67
CA LYS A 120 -1.96 -20.95 10.36
C LYS A 120 -1.34 -22.31 10.64
N TYR A 121 -0.07 -22.50 10.28
CA TYR A 121 0.66 -23.73 10.57
C TYR A 121 0.80 -23.95 12.08
N GLU A 122 1.27 -22.93 12.81
CA GLU A 122 1.42 -22.99 14.27
C GLU A 122 0.08 -23.26 14.97
N GLY A 123 -0.99 -22.59 14.54
CA GLY A 123 -2.34 -22.82 15.04
C GLY A 123 -2.82 -24.26 14.82
N GLY A 124 -2.48 -24.86 13.67
CA GLY A 124 -2.74 -26.27 13.40
C GLY A 124 -1.99 -27.20 14.34
N VAL A 125 -0.69 -26.94 14.58
CA VAL A 125 0.13 -27.72 15.51
C VAL A 125 -0.39 -27.63 16.95
N LEU A 126 -0.72 -26.42 17.40
CA LEU A 126 -1.29 -26.19 18.73
C LEU A 126 -2.63 -26.90 18.90
N ARG A 127 -3.51 -26.85 17.89
CA ARG A 127 -4.79 -27.57 17.91
C ARG A 127 -4.59 -29.07 18.10
N LEU A 128 -3.69 -29.68 17.34
CA LEU A 128 -3.39 -31.11 17.46
C LEU A 128 -2.82 -31.47 18.85
N LYS A 129 -1.98 -30.59 19.42
CA LYS A 129 -1.44 -30.77 20.77
C LYS A 129 -2.54 -30.70 21.84
N VAL A 130 -3.51 -29.79 21.69
CA VAL A 130 -4.68 -29.70 22.57
C VAL A 130 -5.49 -30.99 22.50
N GLU A 131 -5.83 -31.47 21.31
CA GLU A 131 -6.56 -32.73 21.12
C GLU A 131 -5.84 -33.93 21.77
N GLN A 132 -4.51 -34.01 21.63
CA GLN A 132 -3.71 -35.05 22.27
C GLN A 132 -3.76 -34.98 23.79
N LEU A 133 -3.64 -33.78 24.37
CA LEU A 133 -3.71 -33.57 25.82
C LEU A 133 -5.10 -33.89 26.37
N GLU A 134 -6.16 -33.52 25.66
CA GLU A 134 -7.53 -33.86 26.02
C GLU A 134 -7.77 -35.38 25.98
N ALA A 135 -7.25 -36.07 24.97
CA ALA A 135 -7.32 -37.53 24.90
C ALA A 135 -6.55 -38.19 26.05
N ARG A 136 -5.36 -37.66 26.40
CA ARG A 136 -4.58 -38.14 27.56
C ARG A 136 -5.31 -37.91 28.88
N LYS A 137 -5.95 -36.75 29.04
CA LYS A 137 -6.77 -36.41 30.22
C LYS A 137 -7.93 -37.38 30.37
N ARG A 138 -8.68 -37.66 29.30
CA ARG A 138 -9.78 -38.63 29.31
C ARG A 138 -9.32 -40.01 29.77
N ARG A 139 -8.24 -40.55 29.18
CA ARG A 139 -7.67 -41.84 29.61
C ARG A 139 -7.20 -41.85 31.07
N ALA A 140 -6.67 -40.73 31.56
CA ALA A 140 -6.24 -40.63 32.95
C ALA A 140 -7.43 -40.62 33.91
N LEU A 141 -8.52 -39.93 33.54
CA LEU A 141 -9.77 -39.92 34.30
C LEU A 141 -10.40 -41.32 34.31
N GLU A 142 -10.55 -41.98 33.16
CA GLU A 142 -11.07 -43.35 33.06
C GLU A 142 -10.29 -44.34 33.93
N ARG A 143 -8.95 -44.24 33.95
CA ARG A 143 -8.13 -45.09 34.83
C ARG A 143 -8.31 -44.76 36.30
N ALA A 144 -8.47 -43.49 36.64
CA ALA A 144 -8.69 -43.08 38.02
C ALA A 144 -10.05 -43.58 38.52
N GLU A 145 -11.09 -43.44 37.71
CA GLU A 145 -12.43 -44.00 37.97
C GLU A 145 -12.36 -45.52 38.16
N HIS A 146 -11.74 -46.24 37.23
CA HIS A 146 -11.55 -47.69 37.34
C HIS A 146 -10.76 -48.10 38.60
N ALA A 147 -9.73 -47.34 38.98
CA ALA A 147 -8.95 -47.63 40.20
C ALA A 147 -9.78 -47.41 41.47
N VAL A 148 -10.63 -46.38 41.49
CA VAL A 148 -11.56 -46.13 42.59
C VAL A 148 -12.60 -47.24 42.68
N ASP A 149 -13.16 -47.68 41.57
CA ASP A 149 -14.15 -48.76 41.57
C ASP A 149 -13.51 -50.10 41.98
N PHE A 150 -12.32 -50.41 41.48
CA PHE A 150 -11.56 -51.59 41.93
C PHE A 150 -11.24 -51.56 43.44
N PHE A 151 -10.92 -50.38 43.99
CA PHE A 151 -10.69 -50.24 45.43
C PHE A 151 -11.97 -50.47 46.24
N LYS A 152 -13.12 -49.91 45.81
CA LYS A 152 -14.41 -50.16 46.46
C LYS A 152 -14.80 -51.63 46.48
N ASP A 153 -14.44 -52.35 45.42
CA ASP A 153 -14.73 -53.79 45.29
C ASP A 153 -13.72 -54.67 46.05
N SER A 154 -12.63 -54.09 46.56
CA SER A 154 -11.59 -54.84 47.26
C SER A 154 -12.02 -55.28 48.66
N ASP A 155 -11.58 -56.47 49.06
CA ASP A 155 -11.83 -57.00 50.39
C ASP A 155 -11.14 -56.15 51.47
N GLU A 156 -9.96 -55.58 51.19
CA GLU A 156 -9.28 -54.64 52.11
C GLU A 156 -10.14 -53.42 52.43
N PHE A 157 -10.88 -52.87 51.46
CA PHE A 157 -11.81 -51.77 51.70
C PHE A 157 -13.03 -52.21 52.50
N ARG A 158 -13.54 -53.42 52.24
CA ARG A 158 -14.66 -54.00 53.00
C ARG A 158 -14.26 -54.25 54.45
N ASP A 159 -13.09 -54.84 54.68
CA ASP A 159 -12.52 -55.07 56.00
C ASP A 159 -12.30 -53.74 56.74
N MET A 160 -11.81 -52.71 56.05
CA MET A 160 -11.64 -51.37 56.62
C MET A 160 -12.98 -50.74 57.03
N LEU A 161 -14.01 -50.84 56.18
CA LEU A 161 -15.36 -50.38 56.52
C LEU A 161 -15.96 -51.19 57.68
N GLU A 162 -15.75 -52.50 57.70
CA GLU A 162 -16.19 -53.36 58.80
C GLU A 162 -15.47 -53.00 60.10
N GLU A 163 -14.15 -52.79 60.10
CA GLU A 163 -13.38 -52.37 61.26
C GLU A 163 -13.85 -50.99 61.78
N GLU A 164 -14.03 -50.00 60.90
CA GLU A 164 -14.50 -48.67 61.29
C GLU A 164 -15.95 -48.69 61.80
N THR A 165 -16.83 -49.47 61.17
CA THR A 165 -18.23 -49.65 61.63
C THR A 165 -18.30 -50.44 62.94
N MET A 166 -17.45 -51.45 63.12
CA MET A 166 -17.32 -52.21 64.37
C MET A 166 -16.82 -51.30 65.49
N ASP A 167 -15.79 -50.50 65.26
CA ASP A 167 -15.28 -49.53 66.23
C ASP A 167 -16.32 -48.48 66.59
N GLY A 168 -17.08 -47.99 65.60
CA GLY A 168 -18.22 -47.10 65.80
C GLY A 168 -19.32 -47.74 66.65
N PHE A 169 -19.69 -48.98 66.35
CA PHE A 169 -20.70 -49.74 67.07
C PHE A 169 -20.29 -50.04 68.51
N LEU A 170 -19.05 -50.49 68.73
CA LEU A 170 -18.50 -50.74 70.06
C LEU A 170 -18.49 -49.45 70.89
N ARG A 171 -18.05 -48.34 70.31
CA ARG A 171 -18.06 -47.02 70.96
C ARG A 171 -19.49 -46.54 71.28
N GLY A 172 -20.44 -46.79 70.39
CA GLY A 172 -21.87 -46.50 70.60
C GLY A 172 -22.47 -47.34 71.73
N PHE A 173 -22.15 -48.62 71.78
CA PHE A 173 -22.58 -49.54 72.83
C PHE A 173 -21.99 -49.17 74.20
N ASP A 174 -20.72 -48.77 74.25
CA ASP A 174 -20.08 -48.28 75.47
C ASP A 174 -20.70 -46.96 75.96
N ASN A 175 -21.10 -46.08 75.03
CA ASN A 175 -21.89 -44.91 75.37
C ASN A 175 -23.26 -45.31 75.95
N PHE A 176 -23.97 -46.25 75.33
CA PHE A 176 -25.26 -46.76 75.83
C PHE A 176 -25.15 -47.37 77.22
N ARG A 177 -24.13 -48.22 77.47
CA ARG A 177 -23.85 -48.80 78.80
C ARG A 177 -23.64 -47.73 79.86
N ARG A 178 -22.89 -46.67 79.53
CA ARG A 178 -22.70 -45.52 80.42
C ARG A 178 -24.02 -44.78 80.70
N HIS A 179 -24.92 -44.66 79.74
CA HIS A 179 -26.24 -44.07 79.96
C HIS A 179 -27.12 -44.97 80.83
N MET A 180 -27.21 -46.26 80.53
CA MET A 180 -28.02 -47.21 81.30
C MET A 180 -27.56 -47.38 82.74
N ALA A 181 -26.25 -47.37 83.00
CA ALA A 181 -25.71 -47.40 84.36
C ALA A 181 -26.17 -46.19 85.22
N ARG A 182 -26.50 -45.05 84.59
CA ARG A 182 -27.04 -43.87 85.28
C ARG A 182 -28.54 -44.00 85.58
N PHE A 183 -29.32 -44.58 84.66
CA PHE A 183 -30.77 -44.66 84.78
C PHE A 183 -31.25 -45.92 85.53
N CYS A 184 -30.56 -47.05 85.36
CA CYS A 184 -30.91 -48.35 85.95
C CYS A 184 -29.67 -49.07 86.50
N PRO A 185 -29.15 -48.68 87.68
CA PRO A 185 -27.87 -49.19 88.21
C PRO A 185 -27.86 -50.70 88.53
N GLN A 186 -29.04 -51.30 88.65
CA GLN A 186 -29.22 -52.71 89.00
C GLN A 186 -29.01 -53.65 87.81
N LEU A 187 -29.15 -53.13 86.59
CA LEU A 187 -28.99 -53.90 85.36
C LEU A 187 -27.52 -53.80 84.92
N ASP A 188 -26.68 -54.73 85.38
CA ASP A 188 -25.27 -54.74 85.00
C ASP A 188 -25.10 -55.35 83.60
N LEU A 189 -24.93 -54.46 82.62
CA LEU A 189 -24.64 -54.84 81.24
C LEU A 189 -23.15 -55.14 81.04
N SER A 190 -22.32 -55.12 82.11
CA SER A 190 -20.87 -55.27 82.01
C SER A 190 -20.43 -56.56 81.34
N MET A 191 -21.17 -57.62 81.64
CA MET A 191 -20.97 -58.99 81.18
C MET A 191 -21.55 -59.25 79.79
N ILE A 192 -22.32 -58.31 79.22
CA ILE A 192 -22.94 -58.47 77.91
C ILE A 192 -21.96 -58.00 76.85
N ARG A 193 -21.52 -58.96 76.03
CA ARG A 193 -20.68 -58.69 74.87
C ARG A 193 -21.57 -58.34 73.67
N PRO A 194 -21.46 -57.13 73.11
CA PRO A 194 -22.20 -56.79 71.91
C PRO A 194 -21.75 -57.72 70.77
N ARG A 195 -22.71 -58.26 70.03
CA ARG A 195 -22.48 -59.15 68.88
C ARG A 195 -23.15 -58.56 67.65
N MET A 196 -22.37 -58.30 66.61
CA MET A 196 -22.87 -58.12 65.25
C MET A 196 -22.78 -59.47 64.52
N ARG A 197 -23.83 -59.85 63.80
CA ARG A 197 -23.79 -60.92 62.81
C ARG A 197 -23.50 -60.28 61.46
N LEU A 198 -22.28 -60.41 60.97
CA LEU A 198 -21.87 -59.99 59.62
C LEU A 198 -21.50 -61.28 58.89
N GLY A 199 -22.34 -61.70 57.94
CA GLY A 199 -22.15 -62.93 57.17
C GLY A 199 -23.21 -63.08 56.08
N THR A 200 -22.76 -63.11 54.83
CA THR A 200 -23.54 -63.30 53.59
C THR A 200 -23.67 -64.78 53.20
N ASP A 201 -24.02 -65.65 54.14
CA ASP A 201 -24.43 -67.02 53.84
C ASP A 201 -25.50 -67.43 54.86
N SER A 202 -26.76 -67.47 54.43
CA SER A 202 -27.82 -68.13 55.19
C SER A 202 -28.63 -69.03 54.25
N ASP A 203 -28.18 -70.28 54.14
CA ASP A 203 -29.08 -71.41 53.91
C ASP A 203 -29.69 -71.78 55.26
N ASP A 204 -30.93 -71.35 55.50
CA ASP A 204 -31.84 -71.97 56.46
C ASP A 204 -33.24 -71.93 55.83
N ASP A 205 -33.61 -73.06 55.20
CA ASP A 205 -34.98 -73.42 54.80
C ASP A 205 -35.85 -73.62 56.05
N VAL A 206 -37.07 -73.05 56.09
CA VAL A 206 -38.42 -73.72 56.05
C VAL A 206 -39.53 -72.61 56.12
N PRO A 207 -40.78 -72.79 55.63
CA PRO A 207 -41.30 -73.09 54.30
C PRO A 207 -42.20 -71.95 53.71
N ALA A 208 -42.55 -72.12 52.43
CA ALA A 208 -43.36 -71.23 51.58
C ALA A 208 -44.84 -71.05 51.97
N ALA A 209 -45.39 -69.85 51.70
CA ALA A 209 -46.59 -69.63 50.86
C ALA A 209 -46.99 -68.14 50.86
N LEU A 210 -46.94 -67.48 49.69
CA LEU A 210 -48.12 -67.09 48.89
C LEU A 210 -47.66 -66.45 47.58
N ALA A 211 -48.31 -66.91 46.51
CA ALA A 211 -48.01 -66.70 45.11
C ALA A 211 -48.68 -65.44 44.52
N SER A 212 -48.43 -65.28 43.22
CA SER A 212 -49.11 -64.48 42.19
C SER A 212 -48.57 -63.07 41.96
N GLU A 213 -48.38 -62.56 40.74
CA GLU A 213 -48.54 -63.03 39.35
C GLU A 213 -47.70 -62.03 38.50
N GLU A 214 -46.84 -62.50 37.60
CA GLU A 214 -46.95 -62.32 36.13
C GLU A 214 -47.64 -61.02 35.68
N GLU A 215 -46.97 -60.17 34.90
CA GLU A 215 -47.06 -60.21 33.42
C GLU A 215 -46.41 -58.96 32.78
N SER A 216 -45.74 -59.23 31.66
CA SER A 216 -45.14 -58.33 30.67
C SER A 216 -46.00 -57.14 30.23
N ALA A 217 -45.36 -56.07 29.74
CA ALA A 217 -45.34 -55.79 28.29
C ALA A 217 -44.74 -54.41 27.97
N GLU A 218 -44.02 -54.42 26.86
CA GLU A 218 -43.46 -53.31 26.11
C GLU A 218 -44.52 -52.28 25.70
N ALA A 219 -44.09 -51.02 25.59
CA ALA A 219 -44.60 -50.09 24.58
C ALA A 219 -43.52 -49.05 24.25
N GLU A 220 -43.01 -49.15 23.03
CA GLU A 220 -42.29 -48.10 22.30
C GLU A 220 -43.17 -46.88 21.97
N ALA A 221 -42.46 -45.84 21.49
CA ALA A 221 -42.90 -44.60 20.84
C ALA A 221 -43.27 -43.46 21.83
N ASP A 222 -42.77 -42.23 21.67
CA ASP A 222 -42.57 -41.52 20.42
C ASP A 222 -41.50 -40.43 20.53
N VAL A 223 -40.96 -40.11 19.36
CA VAL A 223 -39.91 -39.16 19.02
C VAL A 223 -40.35 -37.71 19.27
N ALA A 224 -39.48 -36.89 19.87
CA ALA A 224 -39.36 -35.48 19.52
C ALA A 224 -37.95 -34.97 19.79
N ALA A 225 -37.28 -34.55 18.71
CA ALA A 225 -35.95 -33.97 18.67
C ALA A 225 -35.90 -32.55 19.31
N PRO A 226 -34.69 -32.01 19.58
CA PRO A 226 -34.48 -30.92 20.53
C PRO A 226 -34.55 -29.53 19.88
N ALA A 227 -34.90 -28.53 20.67
CA ALA A 227 -34.60 -27.13 20.38
C ALA A 227 -33.88 -26.52 21.59
N VAL A 228 -32.55 -26.56 21.55
CA VAL A 228 -31.68 -25.77 22.44
C VAL A 228 -31.48 -24.42 21.74
N THR A 229 -32.05 -23.39 22.35
CA THR A 229 -31.87 -21.99 21.95
C THR A 229 -30.60 -21.45 22.63
N GLU A 230 -29.61 -21.14 21.78
CA GLU A 230 -28.70 -19.99 21.83
C GLU A 230 -28.00 -19.56 23.14
N ALA A 231 -26.67 -19.74 23.09
CA ALA A 231 -25.56 -18.88 23.54
C ALA A 231 -25.40 -18.42 25.02
N PRO A 232 -24.17 -18.58 25.59
CA PRO A 232 -23.79 -18.04 26.90
C PRO A 232 -23.18 -16.61 26.81
N PRO A 233 -22.96 -15.94 27.96
CA PRO A 233 -22.83 -14.49 28.07
C PRO A 233 -21.37 -14.00 28.18
N ARG A 234 -21.13 -12.70 27.91
CA ARG A 234 -20.46 -11.71 28.81
C ARG A 234 -19.95 -10.46 28.08
N GLU A 235 -20.43 -9.31 28.51
CA GLU A 235 -19.75 -8.00 28.42
C GLU A 235 -19.12 -7.70 29.80
N ILE A 236 -17.83 -7.37 29.84
CA ILE A 236 -17.23 -6.46 30.84
C ILE A 236 -16.10 -5.66 30.16
N THR A 237 -16.30 -4.35 30.16
CA THR A 237 -15.40 -3.17 30.12
C THR A 237 -13.93 -3.38 30.55
N GLU A 238 -12.96 -2.83 29.81
CA GLU A 238 -12.29 -1.51 30.02
C GLU A 238 -11.21 -1.56 31.12
N ASP A 239 -9.92 -1.40 30.77
CA ASP A 239 -9.10 -0.22 31.13
C ASP A 239 -7.65 -0.36 30.58
N ALA A 240 -7.01 0.80 30.38
CA ALA A 240 -5.69 1.11 29.81
C ALA A 240 -4.48 0.60 30.69
N PRO A 241 -3.17 0.95 30.53
CA PRO A 241 -2.53 2.06 29.79
C PRO A 241 -1.15 1.80 29.10
N GLU A 242 -0.74 2.82 28.32
CA GLU A 242 0.57 3.44 27.97
C GLU A 242 1.94 2.89 28.54
N PRO A 243 3.11 3.42 28.09
CA PRO A 243 4.06 3.01 27.02
C PRO A 243 5.33 2.29 27.61
N PRO A 244 6.45 2.00 26.88
CA PRO A 244 7.56 2.99 26.78
C PRO A 244 8.66 2.80 25.67
N ALA A 245 9.55 3.80 25.63
CA ALA A 245 11.04 3.77 25.52
C ALA A 245 11.79 3.56 24.19
N GLU A 246 12.52 4.64 23.83
CA GLU A 246 13.72 4.72 22.99
C GLU A 246 14.90 3.91 23.56
N VAL A 247 15.75 3.37 22.67
CA VAL A 247 17.14 3.01 22.97
C VAL A 247 18.05 3.56 21.87
N THR A 248 19.14 4.16 22.35
CA THR A 248 20.19 4.94 21.70
C THR A 248 21.04 4.22 20.66
N ALA A 249 21.55 5.05 19.74
CA ALA A 249 22.46 4.78 18.64
C ALA A 249 23.84 4.20 19.03
N ALA A 250 24.41 3.41 18.11
CA ALA A 250 25.83 3.17 17.97
C ALA A 250 26.21 3.29 16.48
N ASP A 251 27.16 4.17 16.20
CA ASP A 251 27.84 4.38 14.92
C ASP A 251 28.87 3.26 14.68
N PRO A 252 29.21 2.90 13.42
CA PRO A 252 30.48 3.44 12.89
C PRO A 252 30.54 3.75 11.38
N GLU A 253 31.44 4.68 11.08
CA GLU A 253 31.99 5.18 9.81
C GLU A 253 32.62 4.14 8.84
N PRO A 254 32.94 4.55 7.57
CA PRO A 254 33.03 3.69 6.38
C PRO A 254 34.45 3.29 5.95
N VAL A 255 34.59 2.25 5.11
CA VAL A 255 35.88 1.88 4.48
C VAL A 255 35.75 1.48 3.01
N SER A 256 36.46 2.27 2.20
CA SER A 256 37.17 2.04 0.93
C SER A 256 36.50 1.54 -0.35
N ALA A 257 36.62 2.42 -1.34
CA ALA A 257 36.63 2.16 -2.76
C ALA A 257 37.89 1.41 -3.21
N GLU A 258 37.73 0.48 -4.15
CA GLU A 258 38.81 0.00 -5.02
C GLU A 258 38.17 -0.43 -6.36
N GLY A 259 38.43 0.33 -7.44
CA GLY A 259 38.26 -0.16 -8.82
C GLY A 259 39.43 -1.07 -9.21
N PRO A 260 39.72 -1.34 -10.51
CA PRO A 260 39.10 -0.84 -11.74
C PRO A 260 38.81 -1.96 -12.78
N GLN A 261 38.20 -1.63 -13.94
CA GLN A 261 38.74 -2.03 -15.25
C GLN A 261 37.98 -1.46 -16.46
N VAL A 262 38.81 -1.16 -17.46
CA VAL A 262 38.59 -0.54 -18.76
C VAL A 262 37.93 -1.52 -19.73
N ILE A 263 36.95 -1.08 -20.51
CA ILE A 263 36.54 -1.78 -21.74
C ILE A 263 36.50 -0.74 -22.87
N ALA A 264 37.39 -0.92 -23.83
CA ALA A 264 37.36 -0.26 -25.13
C ALA A 264 36.27 -0.89 -25.99
N ILE A 265 35.50 -0.07 -26.69
CA ILE A 265 34.54 -0.52 -27.70
C ILE A 265 35.04 0.04 -29.04
N ASP A 266 35.43 -0.86 -29.93
CA ASP A 266 35.71 -0.57 -31.34
C ASP A 266 34.40 -0.26 -32.07
N ASP A 267 34.41 0.82 -32.84
CA ASP A 267 33.32 1.23 -33.72
C ASP A 267 33.20 0.29 -34.93
N LEU A 268 32.02 -0.32 -35.10
CA LEU A 268 31.62 -1.03 -36.32
C LEU A 268 30.17 -0.69 -36.68
N GLU A 269 29.98 0.42 -37.39
CA GLU A 269 28.82 0.71 -38.25
C GLU A 269 29.34 1.58 -39.42
N GLY A 270 28.93 1.43 -40.67
CA GLY A 270 27.91 0.59 -41.26
C GLY A 270 28.08 0.60 -42.79
N ASP A 271 27.69 -0.51 -43.39
CA ASP A 271 27.65 -0.74 -44.83
C ASP A 271 26.57 0.16 -45.44
N ALA A 272 26.98 1.10 -46.30
CA ALA A 272 26.06 1.93 -47.07
C ALA A 272 25.78 1.25 -48.41
N ASP A 273 24.53 0.82 -48.54
CA ASP A 273 23.88 0.29 -49.73
C ASP A 273 24.15 1.17 -50.97
N ALA A 274 24.95 0.66 -51.90
CA ALA A 274 25.20 1.23 -53.21
C ALA A 274 24.60 0.31 -54.27
N THR A 275 23.30 0.50 -54.53
CA THR A 275 22.63 -0.08 -55.68
C THR A 275 22.97 0.74 -56.92
N ALA A 276 23.90 0.23 -57.73
CA ALA A 276 24.14 0.68 -59.10
C ALA A 276 24.56 -0.51 -59.98
N ALA A 277 23.69 -0.93 -60.89
CA ALA A 277 24.08 -1.62 -62.12
C ALA A 277 22.91 -1.54 -63.15
N PRO A 278 23.22 -1.63 -64.46
CA PRO A 278 22.55 -0.91 -65.56
C PRO A 278 21.22 -1.49 -66.05
#